data_AF-A0A0H5CCB6-F1
#
_entry.id   AF-A0A0H5CCB6-F1
#
_cell.length_a   1.000
_cell.length_b   1.000
_cell.length_c   1.000
_cell.angle_alpha   90.00
_cell.angle_beta   90.00
_cell.angle_gamma   90.00
#
_symmetry.space_group_name_H-M   'P 1'
#
loop_
_entity.id
_entity.type
_entity.pdbx_description
1 polymer ?
#
loop_
_entity_poly.entity_id
_entity_poly.type
_entity_poly.pdbx_seq_one_letter_code
_entity_poly.pdbx_strand_id
1 'polypeptide(L)'
;MDKHNEKLPVWMLTPGEEKEARKRWKDYAYHQCDDAVKKFAECSKAAGLKVLFQCTDARDAMNACILKYQGPGELDRQRRILIAEKQSKLAEQK
;
A
#
# COMPACT_ATOMS: atom_id res chain seq x y z
N MET A 1 -24.04 -4.00 -5.27
CA MET A 1 -23.25 -2.82 -5.70
C MET A 1 -24.17 -1.62 -5.63
N ASP A 2 -23.78 -0.53 -4.98
CA ASP A 2 -24.60 0.68 -4.87
C ASP A 2 -24.95 1.24 -6.25
N LYS A 3 -26.24 1.46 -6.51
CA LYS A 3 -26.79 1.95 -7.80
C LYS A 3 -26.20 3.29 -8.25
N HIS A 4 -25.54 4.02 -7.35
CA HIS A 4 -24.89 5.30 -7.65
C HIS A 4 -23.56 5.15 -8.40
N ASN A 5 -22.93 3.97 -8.38
CA ASN A 5 -21.62 3.74 -9.03
C ASN A 5 -21.72 3.13 -10.45
N GLU A 6 -22.90 2.71 -10.91
CA GLU A 6 -23.08 2.08 -12.23
C GLU A 6 -22.82 3.02 -13.40
N LYS A 7 -22.83 4.34 -13.18
CA LYS A 7 -22.65 5.36 -14.24
C LYS A 7 -21.24 5.94 -14.31
N LEU A 8 -20.31 5.47 -13.48
CA LEU A 8 -18.96 6.02 -13.47
C LEU A 8 -18.17 5.48 -14.67
N PRO A 9 -17.39 6.34 -15.35
CA PRO A 9 -16.48 5.88 -16.39
C PRO A 9 -15.50 4.83 -15.86
N VAL A 10 -15.09 3.88 -16.71
CA VAL A 10 -14.19 2.77 -16.31
C VAL A 10 -12.84 3.26 -15.76
N TRP A 11 -12.38 4.44 -16.22
CA TRP A 11 -11.15 5.09 -15.77
C TRP A 11 -11.29 5.80 -14.41
N MET A 12 -12.50 5.88 -13.85
CA MET A 12 -12.75 6.50 -12.55
C MET A 12 -12.83 5.42 -11.45
N LEU A 13 -12.08 5.65 -10.37
CA LEU A 13 -12.11 4.80 -9.18
C LEU A 13 -13.15 5.33 -8.20
N THR A 14 -13.98 4.43 -7.68
CA THR A 14 -14.90 4.70 -6.58
C THR A 14 -14.12 4.91 -5.26
N PRO A 15 -14.71 5.52 -4.23
CA PRO A 15 -14.04 5.67 -2.93
C PRO A 15 -13.56 4.34 -2.32
N GLY A 16 -14.28 3.25 -2.57
CA GLY A 16 -13.89 1.90 -2.13
C GLY A 16 -12.66 1.38 -2.89
N GLU A 17 -12.62 1.56 -4.21
CA GLU A 17 -11.47 1.18 -5.04
C GLU A 17 -10.25 2.06 -4.77
N GLU A 18 -10.45 3.34 -4.48
CA GLU A 18 -9.39 4.27 -4.09
C GLU A 18 -8.77 3.87 -2.73
N LYS A 19 -9.60 3.39 -1.79
CA LYS A 19 -9.13 2.81 -0.52
C LYS A 19 -8.33 1.53 -0.76
N GLU A 20 -8.79 0.68 -1.69
CA GLU A 20 -8.08 -0.54 -2.09
C GLU A 20 -6.72 -0.21 -2.74
N ALA A 21 -6.66 0.79 -3.62
CA ALA A 21 -5.42 1.27 -4.24
C ALA A 21 -4.38 1.66 -3.18
N ARG A 22 -4.82 2.43 -2.16
CA ARG A 22 -3.98 2.86 -1.04
C ARG A 22 -3.54 1.68 -0.18
N LYS A 23 -4.40 0.68 0.02
CA LYS A 23 -4.05 -0.55 0.75
C LYS A 23 -2.97 -1.32 0.00
N ARG A 24 -3.16 -1.61 -1.29
CA ARG A 24 -2.18 -2.31 -2.13
C ARG A 24 -0.85 -1.58 -2.20
N TRP A 25 -0.90 -0.27 -2.31
CA TRP A 25 0.29 0.59 -2.27
C TRP A 25 1.05 0.47 -0.94
N LYS A 26 0.33 0.56 0.18
CA LYS A 26 0.93 0.35 1.51
C LYS A 26 1.55 -1.04 1.58
N ASP A 27 0.80 -2.08 1.24
CA ASP A 27 1.27 -3.47 1.28
C ASP A 27 2.54 -3.65 0.42
N TYR A 28 2.57 -3.07 -0.79
CA TYR A 28 3.75 -3.04 -1.65
C TYR A 28 4.95 -2.35 -0.98
N ALA A 29 4.76 -1.17 -0.39
CA ALA A 29 5.84 -0.45 0.30
C ALA A 29 6.41 -1.25 1.49
N TYR A 30 5.55 -1.98 2.23
CA TYR A 30 6.01 -2.87 3.30
C TYR A 30 6.75 -4.09 2.76
N HIS A 31 6.28 -4.70 1.66
CA HIS A 31 6.96 -5.83 1.03
C HIS A 31 8.36 -5.47 0.53
N GLN A 32 8.54 -4.28 -0.05
CA GLN A 32 9.86 -3.83 -0.50
C GLN A 32 10.83 -3.54 0.66
N CYS A 33 10.30 -3.35 1.87
CA CYS A 33 11.08 -3.04 3.07
C CYS A 33 11.04 -4.17 4.12
N ASP A 34 10.70 -5.39 3.72
CA ASP A 34 10.51 -6.54 4.60
C ASP A 34 11.74 -6.79 5.50
N ASP A 35 12.95 -6.62 4.96
CA ASP A 35 14.20 -6.77 5.73
C ASP A 35 14.34 -5.74 6.86
N ALA A 36 13.92 -4.50 6.62
CA ALA A 36 13.95 -3.45 7.65
C ALA A 36 12.86 -3.66 8.69
N VAL A 37 11.68 -4.14 8.27
CA VAL A 37 10.57 -4.50 9.16
C VAL A 37 10.96 -5.68 10.06
N LYS A 38 11.63 -6.70 9.51
CA LYS A 38 12.14 -7.85 10.28
C LYS A 38 13.13 -7.42 11.36
N LYS A 39 14.11 -6.58 11.03
CA LYS A 39 15.08 -6.04 12.00
C LYS A 39 14.39 -5.25 13.12
N PHE A 40 13.40 -4.43 12.77
CA PHE A 40 12.60 -3.71 13.76
C PHE A 40 11.77 -4.66 14.63
N ALA A 41 11.17 -5.71 14.04
CA ALA A 41 10.38 -6.70 14.77
C ALA A 41 11.24 -7.55 15.73
N GLU A 42 12.45 -7.93 15.32
CA GLU A 42 13.42 -8.64 16.18
C GLU A 42 13.84 -7.79 17.37
N CYS A 43 14.21 -6.52 17.13
CA CYS A 43 14.53 -5.59 18.19
C CYS A 43 13.33 -5.36 19.12
N SER A 44 12.12 -5.26 18.56
CA SER A 44 10.90 -5.04 19.34
C SER A 44 10.57 -6.20 20.26
N LYS A 45 10.80 -7.43 19.81
CA LYS A 45 10.65 -8.64 20.63
C LYS A 45 11.62 -8.66 21.81
N ALA A 46 12.85 -8.21 21.61
CA ALA A 46 13.87 -8.17 22.66
C ALA A 46 13.67 -6.99 23.64
N ALA A 47 13.22 -5.84 23.17
CA ALA A 47 13.14 -4.60 23.95
C ALA A 47 11.81 -4.45 24.74
N GLY A 48 10.74 -5.15 24.36
CA GLY A 48 9.45 -5.09 25.07
C GLY A 48 8.90 -3.66 25.17
N LEU A 49 8.73 -3.12 26.38
CA LEU A 49 8.25 -1.74 26.57
C LEU A 49 9.29 -0.66 26.19
N LYS A 50 10.57 -1.02 26.00
CA LYS A 50 11.67 -0.10 25.66
C LYS A 50 11.90 0.07 24.16
N VAL A 51 11.04 -0.48 23.30
CA VAL A 51 11.15 -0.38 21.81
C VAL A 51 11.35 1.07 21.35
N LEU A 52 10.63 2.01 21.98
CA LEU A 52 10.66 3.42 21.60
C LEU A 52 12.03 4.08 21.78
N PHE A 53 12.91 3.51 22.60
CA PHE A 53 14.26 4.04 22.87
C PHE A 53 15.37 3.15 22.31
N GLN A 54 15.25 1.82 22.41
CA GLN A 54 16.30 0.90 21.97
C GLN A 54 16.23 0.55 20.49
N CYS A 55 15.06 0.66 19.86
CA CYS A 55 14.86 0.29 18.46
C CYS A 55 14.67 1.51 17.54
N THR A 56 15.08 2.70 17.99
CA THR A 56 14.98 3.95 17.21
C THR A 56 15.67 3.83 15.87
N ASP A 57 16.89 3.28 15.84
CA ASP A 57 17.68 3.20 14.61
C ASP A 57 17.04 2.25 13.59
N ALA A 58 16.55 1.09 14.06
CA ALA A 58 15.82 0.15 13.23
C ALA A 58 14.48 0.72 12.74
N ARG A 59 13.78 1.47 13.59
CA ARG A 59 12.53 2.16 13.24
C ARG A 59 12.76 3.22 12.16
N ASP A 60 13.81 4.02 12.32
CA ASP A 60 14.12 5.11 11.41
C ASP A 60 14.63 4.57 10.07
N ALA A 61 15.40 3.48 10.07
CA ALA A 61 15.77 2.75 8.84
C ALA A 61 14.54 2.18 8.12
N MET A 62 13.59 1.58 8.84
CA MET A 62 12.31 1.10 8.29
C MET A 62 11.51 2.24 7.67
N ASN A 63 11.33 3.34 8.41
CA ASN A 63 10.60 4.51 7.94
C ASN A 63 11.27 5.14 6.71
N ALA A 64 12.59 5.25 6.70
CA ALA A 64 13.36 5.77 5.57
C ALA A 64 13.19 4.90 4.32
N CYS A 65 13.10 3.58 4.47
CA CYS A 65 12.81 2.68 3.36
C CYS A 65 11.38 2.88 2.83
N ILE A 66 10.39 2.87 3.73
CA ILE A 66 8.97 2.98 3.36
C ILE A 66 8.69 4.33 2.67
N LEU A 67 9.29 5.42 3.16
CA LEU A 67 9.14 6.76 2.59
C LEU A 67 9.56 6.85 1.12
N LYS A 68 10.56 6.05 0.69
CA LYS A 68 10.99 6.00 -0.72
C LYS A 68 9.89 5.48 -1.65
N TYR A 69 9.07 4.55 -1.15
CA TYR A 69 7.98 3.95 -1.90
C TYR A 69 6.64 4.67 -1.70
N GLN A 70 6.55 5.55 -0.70
CA GLN A 70 5.38 6.38 -0.44
C GLN A 70 5.29 7.65 -1.32
N GLY A 71 5.86 7.61 -2.53
CA GLY A 71 5.72 8.69 -3.51
C GLY A 71 4.34 8.72 -4.20
N PRO A 72 3.89 9.89 -4.68
CA PRO A 72 2.64 10.01 -5.44
C PRO A 72 2.62 9.15 -6.70
N GLY A 73 3.79 8.93 -7.34
CA GLY A 73 3.90 8.11 -8.54
C GLY A 73 3.58 6.62 -8.31
N GLU A 74 3.91 6.06 -7.15
CA GLU A 74 3.59 4.65 -6.87
C GLU A 74 2.11 4.47 -6.57
N LEU A 75 1.48 5.43 -5.88
CA LEU A 75 0.02 5.42 -5.70
C LEU A 75 -0.71 5.47 -7.05
N ASP A 76 -0.26 6.34 -7.97
CA ASP A 76 -0.82 6.41 -9.32
C ASP A 76 -0.61 5.12 -10.13
N ARG A 77 0.53 4.44 -9.94
CA ARG A 77 0.77 3.11 -10.52
C ARG A 77 -0.25 2.10 -10.03
N GLN A 78 -0.53 2.04 -8.73
CA GLN A 78 -1.53 1.11 -8.17
C GLN A 78 -2.94 1.41 -8.65
N ARG A 79 -3.30 2.70 -8.80
CA ARG A 79 -4.58 3.11 -9.42
C ARG A 79 -4.71 2.62 -10.86
N ARG A 80 -3.64 2.77 -11.67
CA ARG A 80 -3.62 2.30 -13.07
C ARG A 80 -3.79 0.78 -13.16
N ILE A 81 -3.15 0.02 -12.27
CA ILE A 81 -3.31 -1.44 -12.19
C ILE A 81 -4.78 -1.79 -11.95
N LEU A 82 -5.45 -1.15 -10.99
CA LEU A 82 -6.87 -1.38 -10.72
C LEU A 82 -7.78 -1.02 -11.91
N ILE A 83 -7.50 0.09 -12.60
CA ILE A 83 -8.24 0.48 -13.81
C ILE A 83 -8.03 -0.57 -14.92
N ALA A 84 -6.81 -1.06 -15.12
CA ALA A 84 -6.51 -2.08 -16.12
C ALA A 84 -7.20 -3.42 -15.79
N GLU A 85 -7.22 -3.81 -14.52
CA GLU A 85 -7.97 -4.99 -14.04
C GLU A 85 -9.48 -4.85 -14.32
N LYS A 86 -10.05 -3.67 -14.10
CA LYS A 86 -11.46 -3.39 -14.45
C LYS A 86 -11.69 -3.51 -15.96
N GLN A 87 -10.86 -2.87 -16.77
CA GLN A 87 -10.98 -2.92 -18.23
C GLN A 87 -10.94 -4.35 -18.75
N SER A 88 -10.04 -5.18 -18.22
CA SER A 88 -9.91 -6.59 -18.59
C SER A 88 -11.18 -7.37 -18.24
N LYS A 89 -11.71 -7.21 -17.02
CA LYS A 89 -12.97 -7.86 -16.59
C LYS A 89 -14.17 -7.44 -17.43
N LEU A 90 -14.24 -6.17 -17.85
CA LEU A 90 -15.31 -5.69 -18.73
C LEU A 90 -15.18 -6.25 -20.15
N ALA A 91 -13.96 -6.46 -20.64
CA ALA A 91 -13.72 -7.06 -21.95
C ALA A 91 -14.10 -8.54 -21.97
N GLU A 92 -13.84 -9.28 -20.89
CA GLU A 92 -14.22 -10.70 -20.74
C GLU A 92 -15.74 -10.91 -20.59
N GLN A 93 -16.48 -9.88 -20.15
CA GLN A 93 -17.94 -9.92 -19.98
C GLN A 93 -18.71 -9.57 -21.25
N LYS A 94 -18.03 -9.20 -22.34
CA LYS A 94 -18.61 -8.92 -23.66
C LYS A 94 -18.39 -10.08 -24.61
#